data_AF-A0A5C6UDE3-F1
#
_entry.id   AF-A0A5C6UDE3-F1
#
_cell.length_a   1.000
_cell.length_b   1.000
_cell.length_c   1.000
_cell.angle_alpha   90.00
_cell.angle_beta   90.00
_cell.angle_gamma   90.00
#
_symmetry.space_group_name_H-M   'P 1'
#
loop_
_entity.id
_entity.type
_entity.pdbx_description
1 polymer ?
#
loop_
_entity_poly.entity_id
_entity_poly.type
_entity_poly.pdbx_seq_one_letter_code
_entity_poly.pdbx_strand_id
1 'polypeptide(L)'
;MRSLPVYGGLGVGVIAAIAFVAMPADTLESLVWNSGVAAVLPVAAPPLGVTARALLALGSGVLFAAVTWAALYLLFGPGGFLVKPVRSEGVPVIRRADAHPDAPPRRPMSSADLGMPLMEVVMPAGPERPIPADLDLPLAAFDPAALLQVPMEPARPVAPLVTPLVGPMPAPIVQPEPVPEPTPALRRDPQPAAEPERIEAVEPTPATRPVRPAPTGQPSIESLLRRLEQGAGRRSPAAAR
;
A
#
# COMPACT_ATOMS: atom_id res chain seq x y z
N MET A 1 9.54 17.31 -7.31
CA MET A 1 10.67 17.00 -6.39
C MET A 1 11.39 15.68 -6.69
N ARG A 2 10.97 14.85 -7.65
CA ARG A 2 11.59 13.53 -7.93
C ARG A 2 13.08 13.56 -8.29
N SER A 3 13.58 14.67 -8.83
CA SER A 3 14.99 14.80 -9.26
C SER A 3 15.94 15.27 -8.16
N LEU A 4 15.43 15.70 -7.00
CA LEU A 4 16.23 16.25 -5.91
C LEU A 4 17.28 15.25 -5.36
N PRO A 5 16.98 13.96 -5.15
CA PRO A 5 18.00 12.99 -4.75
C PRO A 5 19.09 12.81 -5.80
N VAL A 6 18.73 12.83 -7.09
CA VAL A 6 19.67 12.63 -8.21
C VAL A 6 20.66 13.79 -8.29
N TYR A 7 20.17 15.04 -8.29
CA TYR A 7 21.05 16.21 -8.33
C TYR A 7 21.86 16.37 -7.05
N GLY A 8 21.28 16.06 -5.88
CA GLY A 8 22.00 16.11 -4.61
C GLY A 8 23.12 15.08 -4.54
N GLY A 9 22.86 13.83 -4.94
CA GLY A 9 23.88 12.78 -5.01
C GLY A 9 24.99 13.12 -6.00
N LEU A 10 24.63 13.53 -7.22
CA LEU A 10 25.60 13.88 -8.26
C LEU A 10 26.47 15.08 -7.83
N GLY A 11 25.87 16.12 -7.25
CA GLY A 11 26.59 17.29 -6.76
C GLY A 11 27.62 16.94 -5.69
N VAL A 12 27.23 16.17 -4.68
CA VAL A 12 28.15 15.75 -3.61
C VAL A 12 29.25 14.83 -4.14
N GLY A 13 28.93 13.90 -5.05
CA GLY A 13 29.92 13.02 -5.67
C GLY A 13 30.98 13.77 -6.47
N VAL A 14 30.56 14.74 -7.28
CA VAL A 14 31.49 15.58 -8.08
C VAL A 14 32.39 16.41 -7.16
N ILE A 15 31.82 17.03 -6.12
CA ILE A 15 32.60 17.80 -5.14
C ILE A 15 33.64 16.90 -4.44
N ALA A 16 33.25 15.70 -4.02
CA ALA A 16 34.16 14.75 -3.40
C ALA A 16 35.30 14.32 -4.34
N ALA A 17 34.99 14.03 -5.61
CA ALA A 17 36.00 13.68 -6.61
C ALA A 17 37.00 14.83 -6.86
N ILE A 18 36.50 16.07 -6.99
CA ILE A 18 37.34 17.26 -7.17
C ILE A 18 38.24 17.47 -5.94
N ALA A 19 37.68 17.34 -4.73
CA ALA A 19 38.46 17.45 -3.49
C ALA A 19 39.60 16.43 -3.45
N PHE A 20 39.35 15.19 -3.88
CA PHE A 20 40.37 14.13 -3.93
C PHE A 20 41.46 14.41 -4.99
N VAL A 21 41.09 14.97 -6.14
CA VAL A 21 42.05 15.38 -7.19
C VAL A 21 42.90 16.57 -6.74
N ALA A 22 42.29 17.55 -6.05
CA ALA A 22 42.97 18.72 -5.55
C ALA A 22 43.89 18.43 -4.35
N MET A 23 43.75 17.25 -3.72
CA MET A 23 44.52 16.86 -2.55
C MET A 23 46.00 16.59 -2.91
N PRO A 24 46.98 17.16 -2.17
CA PRO A 24 48.41 16.90 -2.40
C PRO A 24 48.76 15.41 -2.31
N ALA A 25 49.72 14.97 -3.14
CA ALA A 25 50.12 13.56 -3.22
C ALA A 25 50.56 13.00 -1.86
N ASP A 26 51.41 13.74 -1.15
CA ASP A 26 51.96 13.35 0.15
C ASP A 26 50.86 13.15 1.21
N THR A 27 49.81 13.98 1.15
CA THR A 27 48.69 13.87 2.08
C THR A 27 47.82 12.66 1.79
N LEU A 28 47.59 12.31 0.53
CA LEU A 28 46.86 11.10 0.14
C LEU A 28 47.62 9.84 0.51
N GLU A 29 48.93 9.81 0.23
CA GLU A 29 49.78 8.68 0.60
C GLU A 29 49.81 8.46 2.11
N SER A 30 49.94 9.54 2.88
CA SER A 30 49.86 9.49 4.34
C SER A 30 48.50 8.96 4.83
N LEU A 31 47.40 9.36 4.19
CA LEU A 31 46.05 8.88 4.55
C LEU A 31 45.87 7.39 4.23
N VAL A 32 46.34 6.93 3.08
CA VAL A 32 46.28 5.52 2.66
C VAL A 32 47.15 4.65 3.58
N TRP A 33 48.33 5.15 3.95
CA TRP A 33 49.20 4.46 4.89
C TRP A 33 48.57 4.36 6.29
N ASN A 34 48.06 5.47 6.82
CA ASN A 34 47.46 5.52 8.16
C ASN A 34 46.13 4.78 8.26
N SER A 35 45.38 4.64 7.16
CA SER A 35 44.14 3.85 7.13
C SER A 35 44.40 2.33 7.05
N GLY A 36 45.64 1.90 6.86
CA GLY A 36 46.01 0.49 6.77
C GLY A 36 45.55 -0.20 5.47
N VAL A 37 45.03 0.56 4.50
CA VAL A 37 44.54 0.01 3.22
C VAL A 37 45.68 -0.67 2.45
N ALA A 38 46.90 -0.14 2.55
CA ALA A 38 48.09 -0.75 1.95
C ALA A 38 48.40 -2.16 2.50
N ALA A 39 47.97 -2.49 3.71
CA ALA A 39 48.17 -3.82 4.30
C ALA A 39 47.21 -4.87 3.72
N VAL A 40 46.02 -4.44 3.25
CA VAL A 40 45.00 -5.33 2.67
C VAL A 40 45.16 -5.44 1.16
N LEU A 41 45.56 -4.34 0.51
CA LEU A 41 45.78 -4.27 -0.94
C LEU A 41 47.23 -3.85 -1.21
N PRO A 42 48.17 -4.80 -1.35
CA PRO A 42 49.58 -4.50 -1.61
C PRO A 42 49.81 -3.77 -2.94
N VAL A 43 48.85 -3.82 -3.87
CA VAL A 43 48.85 -3.02 -5.11
C VAL A 43 48.70 -1.51 -4.85
N ALA A 44 48.35 -1.10 -3.63
CA ALA A 44 48.23 0.28 -3.19
C ALA A 44 49.49 0.84 -2.49
N ALA A 45 50.62 0.11 -2.53
CA ALA A 45 51.87 0.60 -1.97
C ALA A 45 52.38 1.86 -2.73
N PRO A 46 52.87 2.90 -2.03
CA PRO A 46 53.43 4.09 -2.66
C PRO A 46 54.61 3.78 -3.59
N PRO A 47 54.85 4.58 -4.65
CA PRO A 47 54.14 5.82 -4.99
C PRO A 47 52.79 5.58 -5.68
N LEU A 48 51.76 6.32 -5.27
CA LEU A 48 50.43 6.25 -5.90
C LEU A 48 50.49 6.93 -7.27
N GLY A 49 50.65 6.13 -8.34
CA GLY A 49 50.62 6.61 -9.71
C GLY A 49 49.35 7.40 -10.04
N VAL A 50 49.40 8.24 -11.08
CA VAL A 50 48.26 9.08 -11.53
C VAL A 50 46.98 8.27 -11.76
N THR A 51 47.12 7.03 -12.26
CA THR A 51 46.01 6.10 -12.46
C THR A 51 45.35 5.69 -11.15
N ALA A 52 46.13 5.36 -10.12
CA ALA A 52 45.61 5.01 -8.80
C ALA A 52 44.87 6.19 -8.17
N ARG A 53 45.40 7.41 -8.32
CA ARG A 53 44.74 8.63 -7.83
C ARG A 53 43.42 8.91 -8.55
N ALA A 54 43.39 8.73 -9.88
CA ALA A 54 42.17 8.85 -10.65
C ALA A 54 41.11 7.82 -10.23
N LEU A 55 41.52 6.58 -9.97
CA LEU A 55 40.62 5.53 -9.49
C LEU A 55 40.08 5.82 -8.09
N LEU A 56 40.92 6.32 -7.16
CA LEU A 56 40.46 6.70 -5.82
C LEU A 56 39.52 7.91 -5.87
N ALA A 57 39.80 8.90 -6.71
CA ALA A 57 38.93 10.07 -6.88
C ALA A 57 37.57 9.67 -7.48
N LEU A 58 37.55 8.83 -8.51
CA LEU A 58 36.31 8.32 -9.10
C LEU A 58 35.55 7.40 -8.14
N GLY A 59 36.25 6.47 -7.49
CA GLY A 59 35.66 5.52 -6.55
C GLY A 59 35.02 6.22 -5.35
N SER A 60 35.73 7.17 -4.74
CA SER A 60 35.18 7.99 -3.65
C SER A 60 34.01 8.85 -4.13
N GLY A 61 34.13 9.51 -5.29
CA GLY A 61 33.05 10.31 -5.87
C GLY A 61 31.75 9.50 -6.09
N VAL A 62 31.86 8.31 -6.68
CA VAL A 62 30.72 7.39 -6.88
C VAL A 62 30.14 6.93 -5.54
N LEU A 63 30.99 6.59 -4.56
CA LEU A 63 30.55 6.15 -3.25
C LEU A 63 29.77 7.26 -2.51
N PHE A 64 30.32 8.46 -2.44
CA PHE A 64 29.65 9.61 -1.82
C PHE A 64 28.37 9.99 -2.55
N ALA A 65 28.34 9.91 -3.88
CA ALA A 65 27.13 10.12 -4.66
C ALA A 65 26.04 9.11 -4.31
N ALA A 66 26.38 7.82 -4.24
CA ALA A 66 25.43 6.75 -3.94
C ALA A 66 24.87 6.87 -2.52
N VAL A 67 25.72 7.12 -1.52
CA VAL A 67 25.29 7.30 -0.12
C VAL A 67 24.38 8.52 0.02
N THR A 68 24.77 9.66 -0.54
CA THR A 68 23.98 10.90 -0.48
C THR A 68 22.65 10.73 -1.21
N TRP A 69 22.68 10.13 -2.40
CA TRP A 69 21.47 9.83 -3.15
C TRP A 69 20.53 8.92 -2.35
N ALA A 70 21.05 7.85 -1.76
CA ALA A 70 20.26 6.92 -0.95
C ALA A 70 19.66 7.61 0.28
N ALA A 71 20.43 8.45 0.98
CA ALA A 71 19.93 9.23 2.12
C ALA A 71 18.82 10.20 1.70
N LEU A 72 19.03 10.96 0.61
CA LEU A 72 18.01 11.88 0.09
C LEU A 72 16.78 11.14 -0.46
N TYR A 73 16.97 9.98 -1.05
CA TYR A 73 15.87 9.13 -1.54
C TYR A 73 15.07 8.55 -0.36
N LEU A 74 15.71 8.11 0.71
CA LEU A 74 15.03 7.65 1.92
C LEU A 74 14.30 8.79 2.65
N LEU A 75 14.80 10.01 2.54
CA LEU A 75 14.22 11.15 3.23
C LEU A 75 13.06 11.79 2.43
N PHE A 76 13.25 11.96 1.12
CA PHE A 76 12.35 12.72 0.23
C PHE A 76 11.75 11.91 -0.93
N GLY A 77 12.16 10.65 -1.10
CA GLY A 77 11.65 9.77 -2.15
C GLY A 77 10.23 9.26 -1.86
N PRO A 78 9.65 8.48 -2.78
CA PRO A 78 8.33 7.88 -2.61
C PRO A 78 8.31 6.99 -1.36
N GLY A 79 7.52 7.35 -0.35
CA GLY A 79 7.49 6.65 0.94
C GLY A 79 8.64 7.02 1.89
N GLY A 80 9.40 8.08 1.57
CA GLY A 80 10.44 8.61 2.44
C GLY A 80 9.86 9.26 3.70
N PHE A 81 10.68 9.37 4.75
CA PHE A 81 10.24 9.80 6.09
C PHE A 81 9.61 11.20 6.13
N LEU A 82 10.03 12.11 5.25
CA LEU A 82 9.47 13.48 5.20
C LEU A 82 8.31 13.62 4.22
N VAL A 83 8.05 12.62 3.38
CA VAL A 83 6.91 12.65 2.48
C VAL A 83 5.67 12.24 3.27
N LYS A 84 4.81 13.22 3.58
CA LYS A 84 3.49 12.92 4.13
C LYS A 84 2.81 11.90 3.22
N PRO A 85 2.33 10.77 3.75
CA PRO A 85 1.57 9.84 2.94
C PRO A 85 0.38 10.61 2.38
N VAL A 86 0.34 10.74 1.06
CA VAL A 86 -0.88 11.17 0.38
C VAL A 86 -1.87 10.07 0.68
N ARG A 87 -2.70 10.27 1.73
CA ARG A 87 -3.89 9.44 1.91
C ARG A 87 -4.61 9.54 0.59
N SER A 88 -4.78 8.41 -0.10
CA SER A 88 -5.51 8.36 -1.35
C SER A 88 -6.92 8.90 -1.11
N GLU A 89 -7.10 10.19 -1.32
CA GLU A 89 -8.41 10.82 -1.41
C GLU A 89 -9.08 10.20 -2.62
N GLY A 90 -9.94 9.21 -2.38
CA GLY A 90 -10.93 8.79 -3.37
C GLY A 90 -10.94 7.32 -3.79
N VAL A 91 -9.97 6.48 -3.42
CA VAL A 91 -10.08 5.03 -3.72
C VAL A 91 -9.88 4.21 -2.46
N PRO A 92 -10.97 3.88 -1.74
CA PRO A 92 -10.95 2.98 -0.60
C PRO A 92 -10.41 1.62 -1.02
N VAL A 93 -9.59 0.99 -0.17
CA VAL A 93 -9.28 -0.45 -0.30
C VAL A 93 -10.54 -1.21 0.09
N ILE A 94 -11.37 -1.52 -0.91
CA ILE A 94 -12.61 -2.27 -0.72
C ILE A 94 -12.22 -3.71 -0.41
N ARG A 95 -12.68 -4.24 0.73
CA ARG A 95 -12.64 -5.69 0.94
C ARG A 95 -13.54 -6.31 -0.12
N ARG A 96 -13.16 -7.47 -0.69
CA ARG A 96 -14.00 -8.14 -1.71
C ARG A 96 -15.45 -8.37 -1.23
N ALA A 97 -15.68 -8.45 0.07
CA ALA A 97 -17.00 -8.57 0.69
C ALA A 97 -17.84 -7.28 0.63
N ASP A 98 -17.20 -6.11 0.59
CA ASP A 98 -17.86 -4.79 0.60
C ASP A 98 -17.98 -4.20 -0.82
N ALA A 99 -17.44 -4.89 -1.84
CA ALA A 99 -17.50 -4.49 -3.23
C ALA A 99 -18.86 -4.87 -3.83
N HIS A 100 -19.84 -3.99 -3.69
CA HIS A 100 -21.15 -4.14 -4.31
C HIS A 100 -21.11 -3.61 -5.76
N PRO A 101 -21.64 -4.33 -6.77
CA PRO A 101 -21.62 -3.88 -8.17
C PRO A 101 -22.34 -2.55 -8.39
N ASP A 102 -23.42 -2.31 -7.64
CA ASP A 102 -24.28 -1.13 -7.82
C ASP A 102 -23.95 0.07 -6.92
N ALA A 103 -23.03 -0.08 -5.96
CA ALA A 103 -22.71 1.01 -5.03
C ALA A 103 -21.27 1.46 -5.23
N PRO A 104 -21.02 2.76 -5.53
CA PRO A 104 -19.67 3.25 -5.62
C PRO A 104 -18.95 3.11 -4.28
N PRO A 105 -17.62 2.91 -4.29
CA PRO A 105 -16.84 2.71 -3.07
C PRO A 105 -16.94 3.94 -2.17
N ARG A 106 -17.51 3.78 -0.97
CA ARG A 106 -17.60 4.87 0.01
C ARG A 106 -16.32 4.90 0.86
N ARG A 107 -15.83 6.10 1.17
CA ARG A 107 -14.70 6.26 2.10
C ARG A 107 -15.11 5.74 3.50
N PRO A 108 -14.22 5.06 4.24
CA PRO A 108 -14.50 4.77 5.64
C PRO A 108 -14.68 6.09 6.39
N MET A 109 -15.66 6.13 7.30
CA MET A 109 -15.94 7.31 8.12
C MET A 109 -14.72 7.60 9.00
N SER A 110 -14.12 8.78 8.85
CA SER A 110 -13.00 9.21 9.67
C SER A 110 -13.50 9.88 10.95
N SER A 111 -12.66 9.97 11.99
CA SER A 111 -13.04 10.67 13.24
C SER A 111 -13.47 12.12 13.03
N ALA A 112 -12.99 12.78 11.96
CA ALA A 112 -13.41 14.13 11.60
C ALA A 112 -14.84 14.17 11.03
N ASP A 113 -15.29 13.06 10.45
CA ASP A 113 -16.63 12.92 9.89
C ASP A 113 -17.69 12.62 10.96
N LEU A 114 -17.27 12.21 12.16
CA LEU A 114 -18.17 11.93 13.28
C LEU A 114 -18.63 13.20 14.04
N GLY A 115 -18.15 14.39 13.66
CA GLY A 115 -18.55 15.64 14.30
C GLY A 115 -17.92 15.82 15.69
N MET A 116 -18.71 16.27 16.68
CA MET A 116 -18.22 16.49 18.04
C MET A 116 -17.63 15.20 18.59
N PRO A 117 -16.44 15.24 19.22
CA PRO A 117 -15.90 14.06 19.86
C PRO A 117 -16.94 13.55 20.84
N LEU A 118 -17.27 12.25 20.79
CA LEU A 118 -18.27 11.62 21.66
C LEU A 118 -18.01 11.87 23.16
N MET A 119 -16.80 12.33 23.53
CA MET A 119 -16.46 12.80 24.88
C MET A 119 -17.13 14.12 25.31
N GLU A 120 -17.60 14.95 24.38
CA GLU A 120 -18.14 16.29 24.68
C GLU A 120 -19.67 16.31 24.78
N VAL A 121 -20.33 15.17 24.57
CA VAL A 121 -21.75 15.01 24.90
C VAL A 121 -21.89 14.83 26.42
N VAL A 122 -21.68 15.92 27.15
CA VAL A 122 -22.07 16.05 28.55
C VAL A 122 -23.58 16.23 28.57
N MET A 123 -24.31 15.12 28.41
CA MET A 123 -25.69 15.11 28.88
C MET A 123 -25.65 15.44 30.37
N PRO A 124 -26.54 16.30 30.90
CA PRO A 124 -26.73 16.37 32.34
C PRO A 124 -27.08 14.96 32.78
N ALA A 125 -26.18 14.32 33.53
CA ALA A 125 -26.46 13.05 34.14
C ALA A 125 -27.71 13.28 35.00
N GLY A 126 -28.83 12.69 34.57
CA GLY A 126 -30.00 12.60 35.44
C GLY A 126 -29.58 11.94 36.75
N PRO A 127 -30.31 12.15 37.85
CA PRO A 127 -29.96 11.54 39.13
C PRO A 127 -29.75 10.03 38.94
N GLU A 128 -28.54 9.54 39.29
CA GLU A 128 -28.22 8.12 39.26
C GLU A 128 -29.25 7.36 40.09
N ARG A 129 -30.03 6.50 39.46
CA ARG A 129 -31.01 5.66 40.15
C ARG A 129 -30.29 4.42 40.68
N PRO A 130 -30.46 4.05 41.96
CA PRO A 130 -29.87 2.84 42.51
C PRO A 130 -30.39 1.62 41.75
N ILE A 131 -29.52 0.63 41.56
CA ILE A 131 -29.90 -0.65 40.95
C ILE A 131 -30.95 -1.32 41.86
N PRO A 132 -32.11 -1.75 41.31
CA PRO A 132 -33.13 -2.45 42.07
C PRO A 132 -32.60 -3.75 42.67
N ALA A 133 -33.00 -4.05 43.91
CA ALA A 133 -32.62 -5.31 44.57
C ALA A 133 -33.27 -6.55 43.90
N ASP A 134 -34.33 -6.34 43.15
CA ASP A 134 -35.08 -7.37 42.44
C ASP A 134 -35.00 -7.10 40.93
N LEU A 135 -34.29 -7.98 40.22
CA LEU A 135 -34.08 -7.91 38.78
C LEU A 135 -35.19 -8.60 37.98
N ASP A 136 -36.10 -9.30 38.67
CA ASP A 136 -37.23 -10.00 38.04
C ASP A 136 -38.45 -9.07 37.84
N LEU A 137 -38.34 -7.81 38.29
CA LEU A 137 -39.33 -6.77 38.02
C LEU A 137 -39.40 -6.44 36.51
N PRO A 138 -40.60 -6.33 35.92
CA PRO A 138 -40.75 -5.98 34.51
C PRO A 138 -40.21 -4.58 34.24
N LEU A 139 -39.56 -4.39 33.10
CA LEU A 139 -38.91 -3.13 32.71
C LEU A 139 -39.88 -1.92 32.73
N ALA A 140 -41.17 -2.18 32.52
CA ALA A 140 -42.28 -1.22 32.62
C ALA A 140 -42.39 -0.53 33.98
N ALA A 141 -41.92 -1.18 35.06
CA ALA A 141 -41.94 -0.61 36.40
C ALA A 141 -40.88 0.51 36.58
N PHE A 142 -39.80 0.48 35.79
CA PHE A 142 -38.70 1.46 35.87
C PHE A 142 -38.90 2.65 34.94
N ASP A 143 -39.52 2.39 33.79
CA ASP A 143 -39.90 3.41 32.82
C ASP A 143 -41.29 3.10 32.23
N PRO A 144 -42.37 3.62 32.82
CA PRO A 144 -43.72 3.39 32.31
C PRO A 144 -43.97 4.06 30.95
N ALA A 145 -43.10 4.98 30.51
CA ALA A 145 -43.17 5.59 29.20
C ALA A 145 -42.44 4.78 28.11
N ALA A 146 -41.61 3.80 28.49
CA ALA A 146 -40.90 2.93 27.54
C ALA A 146 -41.83 1.92 26.85
N LEU A 147 -42.98 1.60 27.45
CA LEU A 147 -44.02 0.80 26.82
C LEU A 147 -45.10 1.72 26.25
N LEU A 148 -45.34 1.60 24.95
CA LEU A 148 -46.52 2.20 24.33
C LEU A 148 -47.77 1.57 24.96
N GLN A 149 -48.60 2.39 25.61
CA GLN A 149 -49.86 1.92 26.22
C GLN A 149 -50.85 1.36 25.19
N VAL A 150 -50.68 1.77 23.93
CA VAL A 150 -51.47 1.32 22.80
C VAL A 150 -50.57 0.47 21.89
N PRO A 151 -50.95 -0.78 21.58
CA PRO A 151 -50.26 -1.57 20.58
C PRO A 151 -50.15 -0.77 19.28
N MET A 152 -48.96 -0.78 18.68
CA MET A 152 -48.75 -0.10 17.41
C MET A 152 -49.73 -0.67 16.37
N GLU A 153 -50.43 0.21 15.63
CA GLU A 153 -51.34 -0.26 14.59
C GLU A 153 -50.57 -1.13 13.58
N PRO A 154 -51.15 -2.25 13.12
CA PRO A 154 -50.53 -3.07 12.09
C PRO A 154 -50.15 -2.20 10.89
N ALA A 155 -48.91 -2.32 10.43
CA ALA A 155 -48.42 -1.58 9.28
C ALA A 155 -49.38 -1.80 8.10
N ARG A 156 -49.98 -0.71 7.60
CA ARG A 156 -50.87 -0.81 6.45
C ARG A 156 -50.08 -1.32 5.24
N PRO A 157 -50.66 -2.23 4.43
CA PRO A 157 -50.05 -2.64 3.18
C PRO A 157 -49.80 -1.39 2.32
N VAL A 158 -48.53 -1.12 2.02
CA VAL A 158 -48.14 -0.04 1.10
C VAL A 158 -48.22 -0.61 -0.31
N ALA A 159 -48.95 0.06 -1.21
CA ALA A 159 -49.00 -0.34 -2.61
C ALA A 159 -47.58 -0.27 -3.21
N PRO A 160 -47.19 -1.26 -4.04
CA PRO A 160 -45.88 -1.24 -4.67
C PRO A 160 -45.71 0.02 -5.53
N LEU A 161 -44.61 0.75 -5.32
CA LEU A 161 -44.30 1.99 -6.06
C LEU A 161 -44.00 1.75 -7.54
N VAL A 162 -43.80 0.49 -7.96
CA VAL A 162 -43.45 0.13 -9.32
C VAL A 162 -44.53 -0.77 -9.90
N THR A 163 -45.33 -0.21 -10.82
CA THR A 163 -46.14 -1.00 -11.74
C THR A 163 -45.23 -1.51 -12.85
N PRO A 164 -45.06 -2.83 -13.05
CA PRO A 164 -44.34 -3.33 -14.21
C PRO A 164 -45.10 -2.90 -15.46
N LEU A 165 -44.49 -2.02 -16.24
CA LEU A 165 -44.96 -1.66 -17.56
C LEU A 165 -44.86 -2.92 -18.43
N VAL A 166 -45.99 -3.57 -18.67
CA VAL A 166 -46.10 -4.62 -19.68
C VAL A 166 -45.78 -3.96 -21.02
N GLY A 167 -44.57 -4.19 -21.52
CA GLY A 167 -44.15 -3.71 -22.83
C GLY A 167 -45.03 -4.31 -23.93
N PRO A 168 -45.22 -3.59 -25.05
CA PRO A 168 -46.02 -4.08 -26.17
C PRO A 168 -45.38 -5.34 -26.78
N MET A 169 -46.23 -6.32 -27.11
CA MET A 169 -45.84 -7.57 -27.78
C MET A 169 -44.93 -7.33 -29.00
N PRO A 170 -43.95 -8.21 -29.26
CA PRO A 170 -43.14 -8.14 -30.47
C PRO A 170 -44.00 -8.46 -31.71
N ALA A 171 -43.82 -7.64 -32.76
CA ALA A 171 -44.44 -7.83 -34.08
C ALA A 171 -43.90 -9.09 -34.79
N PRO A 172 -44.63 -9.65 -35.79
CA PRO A 172 -44.22 -10.87 -36.47
C PRO A 172 -42.99 -10.64 -37.35
N ILE A 173 -42.05 -11.59 -37.28
CA ILE A 173 -40.81 -11.63 -38.07
C ILE A 173 -41.15 -11.79 -39.55
N VAL A 174 -40.75 -10.81 -40.38
CA VAL A 174 -40.76 -10.89 -41.84
C VAL A 174 -39.53 -11.69 -42.29
N GLN A 175 -39.74 -12.76 -43.06
CA GLN A 175 -38.66 -13.54 -43.69
C GLN A 175 -38.00 -12.72 -44.82
N PRO A 176 -36.66 -12.64 -44.88
CA PRO A 176 -35.99 -12.01 -46.01
C PRO A 176 -35.92 -12.94 -47.24
N GLU A 177 -36.13 -12.35 -48.42
CA GLU A 177 -35.96 -12.93 -49.77
C GLU A 177 -34.55 -13.47 -50.04
N PRO A 178 -34.38 -14.42 -50.98
CA PRO A 178 -33.08 -15.00 -51.32
C PRO A 178 -32.25 -14.05 -52.20
N VAL A 179 -31.03 -13.77 -51.75
CA VAL A 179 -30.02 -12.93 -52.44
C VAL A 179 -29.36 -13.74 -53.59
N PRO A 180 -29.18 -13.18 -54.80
CA PRO A 180 -28.50 -13.87 -55.90
C PRO A 180 -26.97 -13.91 -55.71
N GLU A 181 -26.36 -15.00 -56.18
CA GLU A 181 -24.93 -15.34 -56.06
C GLU A 181 -23.97 -14.26 -56.61
N PRO A 182 -22.80 -14.05 -55.96
CA PRO A 182 -21.79 -13.11 -56.45
C PRO A 182 -20.87 -13.74 -57.51
N THR A 183 -20.63 -12.96 -58.56
CA THR A 183 -19.59 -13.13 -59.60
C THR A 183 -18.18 -13.21 -58.99
N PRO A 184 -17.25 -14.03 -59.52
CA PRO A 184 -15.95 -14.27 -58.87
C PRO A 184 -15.03 -13.06 -59.01
N ALA A 185 -14.71 -12.44 -57.88
CA ALA A 185 -13.69 -11.41 -57.78
C ALA A 185 -12.27 -12.05 -57.74
N LEU A 186 -11.41 -11.44 -58.56
CA LEU A 186 -9.96 -11.64 -58.71
C LEU A 186 -9.22 -12.19 -57.48
N ARG A 187 -8.47 -13.29 -57.71
CA ARG A 187 -7.41 -13.80 -56.82
C ARG A 187 -6.41 -12.68 -56.51
N ARG A 188 -6.30 -12.31 -55.24
CA ARG A 188 -5.05 -11.77 -54.69
C ARG A 188 -4.17 -12.95 -54.32
N ASP A 189 -2.92 -12.90 -54.76
CA ASP A 189 -1.90 -13.86 -54.34
C ASP A 189 -1.71 -13.82 -52.80
N PRO A 190 -1.37 -14.95 -52.16
CA PRO A 190 -1.17 -15.00 -50.72
C PRO A 190 0.12 -14.27 -50.35
N GLN A 191 -0.02 -13.20 -49.57
CA GLN A 191 1.06 -12.66 -48.75
C GLN A 191 1.55 -13.79 -47.81
N PRO A 192 2.84 -14.13 -47.74
CA PRO A 192 3.33 -15.13 -46.80
C PRO A 192 3.03 -14.64 -45.38
N ALA A 193 2.17 -15.38 -44.69
CA ALA A 193 1.89 -15.19 -43.28
C ALA A 193 3.20 -15.36 -42.51
N ALA A 194 3.58 -14.33 -41.76
CA ALA A 194 4.48 -14.51 -40.65
C ALA A 194 3.90 -15.61 -39.75
N GLU A 195 4.74 -16.57 -39.40
CA GLU A 195 4.40 -17.72 -38.59
C GLU A 195 3.65 -17.28 -37.32
N PRO A 196 2.59 -18.00 -36.91
CA PRO A 196 2.03 -17.78 -35.59
C PRO A 196 3.10 -18.13 -34.56
N GLU A 197 3.64 -17.11 -33.90
CA GLU A 197 4.44 -17.25 -32.70
C GLU A 197 3.64 -18.10 -31.73
N ARG A 198 4.06 -19.36 -31.60
CA ARG A 198 3.48 -20.35 -30.72
C ARG A 198 3.63 -19.83 -29.31
N ILE A 199 2.57 -19.24 -28.76
CA ILE A 199 2.49 -18.93 -27.34
C ILE A 199 2.57 -20.28 -26.63
N GLU A 200 3.75 -20.59 -26.07
CA GLU A 200 3.88 -21.63 -25.08
C GLU A 200 2.89 -21.30 -23.96
N ALA A 201 1.85 -22.13 -23.84
CA ALA A 201 1.02 -22.16 -22.66
C ALA A 201 1.94 -22.52 -21.49
N VAL A 202 2.44 -21.51 -20.78
CA VAL A 202 3.04 -21.67 -19.47
C VAL A 202 1.92 -22.20 -18.59
N GLU A 203 1.94 -23.51 -18.36
CA GLU A 203 1.17 -24.13 -17.30
C GLU A 203 1.45 -23.34 -16.00
N PRO A 204 0.41 -22.93 -15.25
CA PRO A 204 0.62 -22.26 -13.98
C PRO A 204 1.32 -23.25 -13.07
N THR A 205 2.63 -23.07 -12.88
CA THR A 205 3.36 -23.76 -11.83
C THR A 205 2.65 -23.40 -10.52
N PRO A 206 2.09 -24.36 -9.77
CA PRO A 206 1.48 -24.04 -8.49
C PRO A 206 2.56 -23.40 -7.64
N ALA A 207 2.34 -22.15 -7.24
CA ALA A 207 3.18 -21.50 -6.27
C ALA A 207 3.12 -22.35 -5.00
N THR A 208 4.13 -23.19 -4.79
CA THR A 208 4.32 -23.94 -3.56
C THR A 208 4.63 -22.92 -2.48
N ARG A 209 3.58 -22.32 -1.93
CA ARG A 209 3.65 -21.55 -0.69
C ARG A 209 4.26 -22.52 0.33
N PRO A 210 5.38 -22.20 0.97
CA PRO A 210 5.83 -22.99 2.10
C PRO A 210 4.70 -23.00 3.11
N VAL A 211 4.05 -24.17 3.27
CA VAL A 211 3.08 -24.41 4.33
C VAL A 211 3.89 -24.28 5.60
N ARG A 212 3.73 -23.13 6.28
CA ARG A 212 4.25 -22.98 7.63
C ARG A 212 3.56 -24.07 8.44
N PRO A 213 4.30 -25.02 9.06
CA PRO A 213 3.66 -26.05 9.88
C PRO A 213 2.82 -25.33 10.92
N ALA A 214 1.51 -25.64 10.95
CA ALA A 214 0.67 -25.19 12.03
C ALA A 214 1.29 -25.73 13.33
N PRO A 215 1.55 -24.89 14.34
CA PRO A 215 2.05 -25.39 15.61
C PRO A 215 1.00 -26.36 16.17
N THR A 216 1.31 -27.65 16.14
CA THR A 216 0.50 -28.73 16.70
C THR A 216 0.68 -28.69 18.22
N GLY A 217 -0.02 -27.77 18.87
CA GLY A 217 0.00 -27.62 20.31
C GLY A 217 -0.79 -26.39 20.74
N GLN A 218 -1.59 -26.54 21.80
CA GLN A 218 -2.18 -25.37 22.45
C GLN A 218 -1.03 -24.45 22.90
N PRO A 219 -1.05 -23.17 22.52
CA PRO A 219 0.02 -22.26 22.88
C PRO A 219 0.07 -22.13 24.41
N SER A 220 1.22 -22.46 25.01
CA SER A 220 1.44 -22.26 26.43
C SER A 220 1.42 -20.77 26.77
N ILE A 221 1.01 -20.42 27.99
CA ILE A 221 0.96 -19.02 28.46
C ILE A 221 2.32 -18.33 28.29
N GLU A 222 3.42 -19.03 28.54
CA GLU A 222 4.78 -18.54 28.33
C GLU A 222 5.07 -18.17 26.88
N SER A 223 4.54 -18.94 25.91
CA SER A 223 4.70 -18.63 24.49
C SER A 223 3.96 -17.36 24.08
N LEU A 224 2.81 -17.08 24.71
CA LEU A 224 2.04 -15.86 24.50
C LEU A 224 2.73 -14.65 25.12
N LEU A 225 3.23 -14.79 26.35
CA LEU A 225 3.98 -13.73 27.03
C LEU A 225 5.25 -13.35 26.26
N ARG A 226 6.05 -14.34 25.84
CA ARG A 226 7.27 -14.09 25.04
C ARG A 226 6.95 -13.37 23.73
N ARG A 227 5.84 -13.71 23.08
CA ARG A 227 5.41 -13.06 21.83
C ARG A 227 4.92 -11.64 22.06
N LEU A 228 4.26 -11.38 23.19
CA LEU A 228 3.82 -10.06 23.61
C LEU A 228 5.00 -9.14 23.90
N GLU A 229 6.00 -9.62 24.65
CA GLU A 229 7.24 -8.88 24.94
C GLU A 229 8.03 -8.55 23.67
N GLN A 230 8.17 -9.52 22.75
CA GLN A 230 8.78 -9.28 21.44
C GLN A 230 8.00 -8.26 20.60
N GLY A 231 6.66 -8.26 20.71
CA GLY A 231 5.80 -7.29 20.05
C GLY A 231 5.91 -5.89 20.63
N ALA A 232 6.01 -5.77 21.95
CA ALA A 232 6.18 -4.50 22.66
C ALA A 232 7.53 -3.86 22.34
N GLY A 233 8.62 -4.64 22.32
CA GLY A 233 9.96 -4.14 21.98
C GLY A 233 10.07 -3.58 20.55
N ARG A 234 9.29 -4.11 19.61
CA ARG A 234 9.21 -3.57 18.23
C ARG A 234 8.38 -2.29 18.11
N ARG A 235 7.51 -2.02 19.09
CA ARG A 235 6.59 -0.87 19.11
C ARG A 235 7.04 0.27 20.02
N SER A 236 8.22 0.19 20.63
CA SER A 236 8.85 1.33 21.28
C SER A 236 9.79 2.04 20.29
N PRO A 237 9.30 2.98 19.45
CA PRO A 237 10.17 3.98 18.88
C PRO A 237 10.56 4.95 20.01
N ALA A 238 11.87 5.11 20.21
CA ALA A 238 12.50 6.34 20.70
C ALA A 238 11.61 7.26 21.59
N ALA A 239 11.33 6.83 22.83
CA ALA A 239 11.03 7.74 23.93
C ALA A 239 12.33 7.98 24.72
N ALA A 240 13.37 8.46 24.05
CA ALA A 240 14.57 9.01 24.67
C ALA A 240 15.39 9.76 23.61
N ARG A 241 15.46 11.08 23.81
CA ARG A 241 16.33 12.10 23.18
C ARG A 241 15.77 12.81 21.96
#